data_AF-A0A9D1SQJ2-F1
#
_entry.id   AF-A0A9D1SQJ2-F1
#
_cell.length_a   1.000
_cell.length_b   1.000
_cell.length_c   1.000
_cell.angle_alpha   90.00
_cell.angle_beta   90.00
_cell.angle_gamma   90.00
#
_symmetry.space_group_name_H-M   'P 1'
#
loop_
_entity.id
_entity.type
_entity.pdbx_description
1 polymer ?
#
loop_
_entity_poly.entity_id
_entity_poly.type
_entity_poly.pdbx_seq_one_letter_code
_entity_poly.pdbx_strand_id
1 'polypeptide(L)'
;MKKLAIILAVAMCLSALFTLSACNPQKTDESFVSIDINPSVEMLVSANGKVTSIYGSNEDGQVLLYGKTSDLEGKDVSQVVAEITDEAAKLGYISENNKVVQFSVSSAKGEHTAKLLSEKVSAGVKATSDTLSFTLTADNEASYALMRRLEQFQQAHPDDEAIANLGFAQFRLALSASETGQITLEAAVRADTDELVAMLSEAKADVEEFATAAYEKAKSVASEAYDKAASALLDSVYSTYYTLHALEHPNTVYYGAVYEAYAFSARIVGAAADVVNYAQKVAATPLTDEQTNAVLAALNLSADEVDKISDDNGNVTIDSIESYANVLFKNSDAGQKLDELKAQLTQSLNQAESEIVAEINSFTEQYSDEIAAVTEQMQKLVTLVESLLPPIVTENVSGVVTELKETLAELSDVCQGFTAADLYEAERVLRERASAMLEKIKADLTEEQLAEVEEIRAAAAEKLASAKQTMENAIAQAEEEARAYLEQLREKRENQA
;
A
#
# COMPACT_ATOMS: atom_id res chain seq x y z
N MET A 1 -13.41 -26.41 29.27
CA MET A 1 -14.45 -26.35 28.22
C MET A 1 -15.47 -25.30 28.61
N LYS A 2 -15.74 -24.31 27.74
CA LYS A 2 -16.40 -23.00 27.99
C LYS A 2 -15.47 -21.80 28.27
N LYS A 3 -14.38 -21.68 27.51
CA LYS A 3 -13.69 -20.41 27.14
C LYS A 3 -12.92 -20.62 25.82
N LEU A 4 -13.59 -21.25 24.85
CA LEU A 4 -13.02 -21.63 23.56
C LEU A 4 -14.06 -21.51 22.43
N ALA A 5 -15.06 -20.65 22.64
CA ALA A 5 -16.18 -20.44 21.70
C ALA A 5 -16.52 -18.96 21.50
N ILE A 6 -15.60 -18.04 21.81
CA ILE A 6 -15.76 -16.59 21.53
C ILE A 6 -14.66 -16.08 20.59
N ILE A 7 -13.51 -16.76 20.49
CA ILE A 7 -12.47 -16.42 19.50
C ILE A 7 -12.73 -17.09 18.13
N LEU A 8 -13.60 -18.11 18.06
CA LEU A 8 -14.01 -18.78 16.82
C LEU A 8 -15.38 -18.35 16.27
N ALA A 9 -16.00 -17.31 16.86
CA ALA A 9 -17.23 -16.70 16.35
C ALA A 9 -17.02 -15.26 15.83
N VAL A 10 -15.94 -14.58 16.27
CA VAL A 10 -15.55 -13.27 15.70
C VAL A 10 -14.79 -13.45 14.38
N ALA A 11 -13.97 -14.50 14.25
CA ALA A 11 -13.29 -14.84 12.99
C ALA A 11 -14.21 -15.42 11.89
N MET A 12 -15.48 -15.75 12.19
CA MET A 12 -16.42 -16.36 11.24
C MET A 12 -17.70 -15.54 11.00
N CYS A 13 -17.91 -14.44 11.74
CA CYS A 13 -18.97 -13.46 11.46
C CYS A 13 -18.45 -12.26 10.66
N LEU A 14 -17.14 -11.97 10.70
CA LEU A 14 -16.50 -11.05 9.75
C LEU A 14 -16.46 -11.65 8.34
N SER A 15 -16.19 -12.97 8.18
CA SER A 15 -16.18 -13.67 6.88
C SER A 15 -17.48 -13.56 6.05
N ALA A 16 -18.60 -13.17 6.67
CA ALA A 16 -19.91 -13.03 6.02
C ALA A 16 -20.35 -11.58 5.77
N LEU A 17 -19.58 -10.59 6.25
CA LEU A 17 -19.72 -9.18 5.88
C LEU A 17 -18.67 -8.75 4.83
N PHE A 18 -17.66 -9.56 4.53
CA PHE A 18 -16.81 -9.43 3.32
C PHE A 18 -17.55 -9.81 2.04
N THR A 19 -18.78 -9.36 1.87
CA THR A 19 -19.17 -9.02 0.52
C THR A 19 -18.50 -7.69 0.23
N LEU A 20 -17.37 -7.74 -0.47
CA LEU A 20 -16.88 -6.65 -1.33
C LEU A 20 -18.06 -6.26 -2.23
N SER A 21 -18.96 -5.44 -1.72
CA SER A 21 -20.21 -5.05 -2.36
C SER A 21 -20.26 -3.54 -2.34
N ALA A 22 -19.40 -2.95 -3.17
CA ALA A 22 -19.76 -1.87 -4.10
C ALA A 22 -18.58 -1.28 -4.90
N CYS A 23 -17.41 -1.92 -4.97
CA CYS A 23 -16.57 -1.86 -6.17
C CYS A 23 -16.24 -3.31 -6.50
N ASN A 24 -16.94 -3.91 -7.46
CA ASN A 24 -16.49 -5.17 -8.03
C ASN A 24 -15.28 -4.76 -8.88
N PRO A 25 -14.02 -4.99 -8.45
CA PRO A 25 -12.88 -4.63 -9.29
C PRO A 25 -13.15 -5.26 -10.65
N GLN A 26 -13.19 -4.41 -11.68
CA GLN A 26 -13.51 -4.89 -13.01
C GLN A 26 -12.43 -5.92 -13.35
N LYS A 27 -12.81 -7.20 -13.44
CA LYS A 27 -11.86 -8.30 -13.72
C LYS A 27 -10.93 -7.87 -14.84
N THR A 28 -9.66 -7.72 -14.50
CA THR A 28 -8.64 -7.40 -15.48
C THR A 28 -8.15 -8.73 -16.03
N ASP A 29 -8.13 -8.87 -17.36
CA ASP A 29 -7.51 -10.04 -18.00
C ASP A 29 -5.97 -9.92 -18.01
N GLU A 30 -5.43 -9.30 -16.96
CA GLU A 30 -4.01 -8.98 -16.80
C GLU A 30 -3.30 -10.03 -15.95
N SER A 31 -1.99 -10.06 -16.07
CA SER A 31 -1.10 -10.93 -15.32
C SER A 31 -0.04 -10.08 -14.64
N PHE A 32 0.38 -10.50 -13.46
CA PHE A 32 1.44 -9.86 -12.71
C PHE A 32 2.77 -10.52 -13.02
N VAL A 33 3.80 -9.71 -13.28
CA VAL A 33 5.19 -10.16 -13.48
C VAL A 33 6.09 -9.35 -12.55
N SER A 34 6.92 -10.04 -11.77
CA SER A 34 7.99 -9.44 -10.95
C SER A 34 9.34 -9.88 -11.47
N ILE A 35 10.32 -8.97 -11.49
CA ILE A 35 11.71 -9.20 -11.91
C ILE A 35 12.63 -8.71 -10.82
N ASP A 36 13.54 -9.58 -10.39
CA ASP A 36 14.45 -9.38 -9.27
C ASP A 36 15.91 -9.58 -9.72
N ILE A 37 16.54 -8.47 -10.10
CA ILE A 37 17.97 -8.34 -10.36
C ILE A 37 18.70 -7.91 -9.08
N ASN A 38 17.95 -7.28 -8.15
CA ASN A 38 18.41 -6.32 -7.15
C ASN A 38 19.04 -5.11 -7.86
N PRO A 39 18.23 -4.40 -8.67
CA PRO A 39 16.86 -3.87 -8.45
C PRO A 39 15.68 -4.82 -8.62
N SER A 40 14.52 -4.43 -8.08
CA SER A 40 13.24 -5.14 -8.23
C SER A 40 12.21 -4.29 -9.00
N VAL A 41 11.59 -4.89 -10.02
CA VAL A 41 10.62 -4.24 -10.92
C VAL A 41 9.38 -5.12 -11.03
N GLU A 42 8.21 -4.49 -10.97
CA GLU A 42 6.93 -5.16 -11.13
C GLU A 42 6.15 -4.54 -12.30
N MET A 43 5.37 -5.36 -12.97
CA MET A 43 4.56 -4.93 -14.11
C MET A 43 3.26 -5.70 -14.21
N LEU A 44 2.23 -5.00 -14.70
CA LEU A 44 0.98 -5.59 -15.14
C LEU A 44 1.05 -5.82 -16.65
N VAL A 45 0.59 -6.99 -17.07
CA VAL A 45 0.71 -7.47 -18.44
C VAL A 45 -0.64 -7.95 -18.93
N SER A 46 -1.17 -7.29 -19.96
CA SER A 46 -2.41 -7.71 -20.62
C SER A 46 -2.34 -9.15 -21.18
N ALA A 47 -3.49 -9.75 -21.44
CA ALA A 47 -3.62 -11.07 -22.08
C ALA A 47 -2.85 -11.22 -23.41
N ASN A 48 -2.57 -10.11 -24.12
CA ASN A 48 -1.79 -10.12 -25.36
C ASN A 48 -0.27 -10.04 -25.12
N GLY A 49 0.18 -10.05 -23.86
CA GLY A 49 1.58 -9.92 -23.47
C GLY A 49 2.13 -8.49 -23.59
N LYS A 50 1.26 -7.48 -23.57
CA LYS A 50 1.66 -6.05 -23.54
C LYS A 50 1.69 -5.54 -22.11
N VAL A 51 2.75 -4.82 -21.75
CA VAL A 51 2.87 -4.14 -20.45
C VAL A 51 1.87 -2.99 -20.38
N THR A 52 1.07 -2.95 -19.33
CA THR A 52 0.03 -1.94 -19.09
C THR A 52 0.36 -0.99 -17.94
N SER A 53 1.22 -1.43 -17.03
CA SER A 53 1.81 -0.62 -15.96
C SER A 53 3.15 -1.22 -15.56
N ILE A 54 4.11 -0.39 -15.16
CA ILE A 54 5.45 -0.81 -14.70
C ILE A 54 6.01 0.17 -13.67
N TYR A 55 6.62 -0.35 -12.61
CA TYR A 55 7.19 0.45 -11.53
C TYR A 55 8.30 -0.30 -10.79
N GLY A 56 9.17 0.46 -10.12
CA GLY A 56 10.21 -0.10 -9.24
C GLY A 56 9.59 -0.45 -7.90
N SER A 57 9.68 -1.72 -7.48
CA SER A 57 9.16 -2.15 -6.18
C SER A 57 10.15 -1.89 -5.03
N ASN A 58 11.38 -1.48 -5.34
CA ASN A 58 12.35 -0.95 -4.39
C ASN A 58 13.07 0.29 -4.98
N GLU A 59 13.87 0.99 -4.16
CA GLU A 59 14.56 2.23 -4.55
C GLU A 59 15.49 2.02 -5.76
N ASP A 60 16.31 0.96 -5.75
CA ASP A 60 17.16 0.60 -6.90
C ASP A 60 16.32 0.41 -8.18
N GLY A 61 15.10 -0.14 -8.06
CA GLY A 61 14.14 -0.31 -9.16
C GLY A 61 13.57 1.03 -9.66
N GLN A 62 13.33 1.98 -8.76
CA GLN A 62 12.94 3.35 -9.13
C GLN A 62 14.08 4.03 -9.90
N VAL A 63 15.33 3.92 -9.42
CA VAL A 63 16.52 4.42 -10.12
C VAL A 63 16.67 3.80 -11.52
N LEU A 64 16.45 2.48 -11.63
CA LEU A 64 16.52 1.77 -12.90
C LEU A 64 15.52 2.30 -13.94
N LEU A 65 14.29 2.56 -13.51
CA LEU A 65 13.18 2.95 -14.38
C LEU A 65 12.99 4.47 -14.55
N TYR A 66 13.70 5.28 -13.77
CA TYR A 66 13.55 6.73 -13.76
C TYR A 66 13.70 7.33 -15.18
N GLY A 67 12.67 8.04 -15.63
CA GLY A 67 12.58 8.66 -16.95
C GLY A 67 12.27 7.70 -18.11
N LYS A 68 11.85 6.45 -17.83
CA LYS A 68 11.65 5.39 -18.86
C LYS A 68 10.28 4.72 -18.84
N THR A 69 9.48 4.87 -17.78
CA THR A 69 8.21 4.11 -17.61
C THR A 69 7.26 4.28 -18.79
N SER A 70 7.02 5.53 -19.23
CA SER A 70 6.14 5.84 -20.37
C SER A 70 6.59 5.22 -21.70
N ASP A 71 7.90 4.99 -21.86
CA ASP A 71 8.46 4.37 -23.06
C ASP A 71 8.31 2.84 -23.03
N LEU A 72 8.11 2.25 -21.86
CA LEU A 72 8.00 0.79 -21.67
C LEU A 72 6.54 0.31 -21.77
N GLU A 73 5.58 1.16 -21.41
CA GLU A 73 4.16 0.84 -21.52
C GLU A 73 3.72 0.60 -22.97
N GLY A 74 2.84 -0.37 -23.18
CA GLY A 74 2.34 -0.80 -24.49
C GLY A 74 3.31 -1.70 -25.29
N LYS A 75 4.57 -1.86 -24.88
CA LYS A 75 5.53 -2.79 -25.50
C LYS A 75 5.26 -4.24 -25.09
N ASP A 76 5.80 -5.18 -25.86
CA ASP A 76 5.75 -6.60 -25.50
C ASP A 76 6.61 -6.86 -24.26
N VAL A 77 6.14 -7.70 -23.33
CA VAL A 77 6.89 -8.00 -22.10
C VAL A 77 8.32 -8.49 -22.39
N SER A 78 8.55 -9.28 -23.45
CA SER A 78 9.92 -9.72 -23.78
C SER A 78 10.84 -8.57 -24.18
N GLN A 79 10.31 -7.54 -24.86
CA GLN A 79 11.05 -6.34 -25.20
C GLN A 79 11.32 -5.48 -23.96
N VAL A 80 10.31 -5.29 -23.11
CA VAL A 80 10.46 -4.53 -21.86
C VAL A 80 11.51 -5.17 -20.96
N VAL A 81 11.47 -6.50 -20.80
CA VAL A 81 12.50 -7.22 -20.02
C VAL A 81 13.89 -7.01 -20.60
N ALA A 82 14.07 -7.09 -21.93
CA ALA A 82 15.36 -6.85 -22.56
C ALA A 82 15.88 -5.41 -22.33
N GLU A 83 15.00 -4.41 -22.40
CA GLU A 83 15.35 -3.01 -22.13
C GLU A 83 15.72 -2.79 -20.65
N ILE A 84 14.99 -3.40 -19.72
CA ILE A 84 15.28 -3.36 -18.27
C ILE A 84 16.62 -4.03 -17.96
N THR A 85 16.89 -5.23 -18.51
CA THR A 85 18.15 -5.94 -18.24
C THR A 85 19.34 -5.27 -18.91
N ASP A 86 19.16 -4.67 -20.08
CA ASP A 86 20.20 -3.85 -20.74
C ASP A 86 20.52 -2.60 -19.92
N GLU A 87 19.49 -1.93 -19.41
CA GLU A 87 19.65 -0.77 -18.53
C GLU A 87 20.31 -1.15 -17.20
N ALA A 88 19.92 -2.27 -16.60
CA ALA A 88 20.52 -2.79 -15.38
C ALA A 88 22.01 -3.13 -15.57
N ALA A 89 22.42 -3.58 -16.77
CA ALA A 89 23.82 -3.79 -17.10
C ALA A 89 24.58 -2.45 -17.23
N LYS A 90 23.99 -1.43 -17.84
CA LYS A 90 24.61 -0.08 -17.96
C LYS A 90 24.80 0.60 -16.60
N LEU A 91 23.87 0.39 -15.67
CA LEU A 91 23.94 0.94 -14.31
C LEU A 91 24.74 0.03 -13.35
N GLY A 92 25.38 -1.03 -13.85
CA GLY A 92 26.25 -1.91 -13.06
C GLY A 92 25.54 -2.88 -12.12
N TYR A 93 24.21 -2.93 -12.15
CA TYR A 93 23.44 -3.92 -11.38
C TYR A 93 23.65 -5.34 -11.91
N ILE A 94 23.68 -5.49 -13.24
CA ILE A 94 24.08 -6.73 -13.89
C ILE A 94 25.57 -6.67 -14.20
N SER A 95 26.32 -7.67 -13.76
CA SER A 95 27.78 -7.73 -13.94
C SER A 95 28.27 -9.17 -13.97
N GLU A 96 29.58 -9.37 -14.14
CA GLU A 96 30.16 -10.72 -14.07
C GLU A 96 29.92 -11.42 -12.71
N ASN A 97 29.65 -10.65 -11.66
CA ASN A 97 29.38 -11.15 -10.31
C ASN A 97 27.88 -11.15 -9.96
N ASN A 98 27.02 -10.62 -10.84
CA ASN A 98 25.56 -10.66 -10.69
C ASN A 98 24.90 -11.00 -12.03
N LYS A 99 24.70 -12.30 -12.28
CA LYS A 99 24.30 -12.85 -13.60
C LYS A 99 22.89 -13.43 -13.63
N VAL A 100 22.21 -13.46 -12.48
CA VAL A 100 20.92 -14.14 -12.34
C VAL A 100 19.80 -13.10 -12.25
N VAL A 101 18.85 -13.21 -13.17
CA VAL A 101 17.60 -12.45 -13.19
C VAL A 101 16.51 -13.37 -12.68
N GLN A 102 16.11 -13.18 -11.42
CA GLN A 102 15.01 -13.93 -10.84
C GLN A 102 13.68 -13.30 -11.27
N PHE A 103 12.63 -14.10 -11.40
CA PHE A 103 11.31 -13.57 -11.75
C PHE A 103 10.20 -14.46 -11.23
N SER A 104 8.99 -13.89 -11.16
CA SER A 104 7.76 -14.63 -10.89
C SER A 104 6.63 -14.14 -11.80
N VAL A 105 5.68 -15.04 -12.08
CA VAL A 105 4.51 -14.72 -12.91
C VAL A 105 3.25 -15.29 -12.26
N SER A 106 2.24 -14.45 -12.09
CA SER A 106 0.91 -14.82 -11.60
C SER A 106 -0.14 -14.40 -12.62
N SER A 107 -1.02 -15.32 -13.03
CA SER A 107 -2.03 -15.06 -14.06
C SER A 107 -3.37 -15.67 -13.69
N ALA A 108 -4.42 -14.85 -13.67
CA ALA A 108 -5.77 -15.32 -13.42
C ALA A 108 -6.35 -16.16 -14.57
N LYS A 109 -5.72 -16.12 -15.76
CA LYS A 109 -6.02 -17.04 -16.87
C LYS A 109 -5.43 -18.44 -16.67
N GLY A 110 -4.71 -18.66 -15.57
CA GLY A 110 -4.16 -19.94 -15.15
C GLY A 110 -2.75 -20.23 -15.69
N GLU A 111 -2.27 -21.41 -15.32
CA GLU A 111 -0.87 -21.85 -15.49
C GLU A 111 -0.34 -21.76 -16.92
N HIS A 112 -1.19 -21.99 -17.93
CA HIS A 112 -0.76 -21.92 -19.33
C HIS A 112 -0.30 -20.51 -19.72
N THR A 113 -1.07 -19.49 -19.32
CA THR A 113 -0.73 -18.08 -19.59
C THR A 113 0.50 -17.66 -18.80
N ALA A 114 0.58 -18.05 -17.52
CA ALA A 114 1.75 -17.79 -16.68
C ALA A 114 3.04 -18.38 -17.30
N LYS A 115 2.95 -19.61 -17.83
CA LYS A 115 4.07 -20.25 -18.52
C LYS A 115 4.48 -19.53 -19.80
N LEU A 116 3.54 -19.13 -20.65
CA LEU A 116 3.85 -18.37 -21.87
C LEU A 116 4.52 -17.03 -21.56
N LEU A 117 4.07 -16.33 -20.52
CA LEU A 117 4.70 -15.10 -20.05
C LEU A 117 6.10 -15.36 -19.48
N SER A 118 6.28 -16.45 -18.71
CA SER A 118 7.60 -16.86 -18.21
C SER A 118 8.60 -17.14 -19.34
N GLU A 119 8.14 -17.77 -20.43
CA GLU A 119 8.94 -17.99 -21.64
C GLU A 119 9.32 -16.66 -22.31
N LYS A 120 8.41 -15.68 -22.34
CA LYS A 120 8.69 -14.33 -22.86
C LYS A 120 9.69 -13.55 -22.00
N VAL A 121 9.55 -13.60 -20.66
CA VAL A 121 10.52 -13.01 -19.72
C VAL A 121 11.90 -13.61 -19.97
N SER A 122 11.98 -14.94 -20.02
CA SER A 122 13.23 -15.66 -20.31
C SER A 122 13.83 -15.29 -21.66
N ALA A 123 13.00 -15.08 -22.69
CA ALA A 123 13.45 -14.62 -24.00
C ALA A 123 14.02 -13.19 -23.97
N GLY A 124 13.43 -12.29 -23.17
CA GLY A 124 13.93 -10.93 -22.95
C GLY A 124 15.31 -10.93 -22.29
N VAL A 125 15.48 -11.67 -21.19
CA VAL A 125 16.78 -11.84 -20.52
C VAL A 125 17.82 -12.41 -21.48
N LYS A 126 17.45 -13.42 -22.26
CA LYS A 126 18.34 -14.01 -23.26
C LYS A 126 18.78 -13.00 -24.33
N ALA A 127 17.87 -12.15 -24.80
CA ALA A 127 18.20 -11.13 -25.79
C ALA A 127 19.30 -10.18 -25.31
N THR A 128 19.26 -9.76 -24.03
CA THR A 128 20.36 -9.01 -23.41
C THR A 128 21.59 -9.88 -23.18
N SER A 129 21.43 -11.13 -22.75
CA SER A 129 22.58 -12.05 -22.59
C SER A 129 23.40 -12.22 -23.86
N ASP A 130 22.76 -12.18 -25.04
CA ASP A 130 23.43 -12.34 -26.33
C ASP A 130 24.29 -11.11 -26.70
N THR A 131 24.11 -9.96 -26.03
CA THR A 131 24.90 -8.74 -26.24
C THR A 131 26.04 -8.57 -25.24
N LEU A 132 26.02 -9.29 -24.12
CA LEU A 132 27.00 -9.19 -23.04
C LEU A 132 28.19 -10.15 -23.23
N SER A 133 29.32 -9.86 -22.57
CA SER A 133 30.51 -10.73 -22.56
C SER A 133 30.34 -11.99 -21.70
N PHE A 134 29.25 -12.08 -20.94
CA PHE A 134 28.93 -13.17 -20.04
C PHE A 134 27.46 -13.58 -20.16
N THR A 135 27.15 -14.79 -19.72
CA THR A 135 25.80 -15.35 -19.81
C THR A 135 24.93 -14.87 -18.65
N LEU A 136 23.76 -14.32 -18.97
CA LEU A 136 22.68 -14.11 -18.00
C LEU A 136 21.80 -15.35 -17.91
N THR A 137 21.31 -15.62 -16.71
CA THR A 137 20.35 -16.68 -16.43
C THR A 137 19.02 -16.06 -16.04
N ALA A 138 17.95 -16.44 -16.73
CA ALA A 138 16.59 -16.18 -16.28
C ALA A 138 16.17 -17.34 -15.36
N ASP A 139 15.78 -17.01 -14.14
CA ASP A 139 15.46 -18.01 -13.11
C ASP A 139 14.06 -17.77 -12.55
N ASN A 140 13.16 -18.73 -12.75
CA ASN A 140 11.79 -18.66 -12.22
C ASN A 140 11.78 -19.18 -10.78
N GLU A 141 12.60 -18.54 -9.94
CA GLU A 141 12.75 -18.82 -8.51
C GLU A 141 12.67 -17.49 -7.74
N ALA A 142 12.30 -17.60 -6.46
CA ALA A 142 12.23 -16.46 -5.56
C ALA A 142 13.60 -15.97 -5.11
N SER A 143 13.69 -14.67 -4.83
CA SER A 143 14.81 -14.10 -4.09
C SER A 143 14.89 -14.66 -2.67
N TYR A 144 16.07 -14.58 -2.06
CA TYR A 144 16.25 -14.99 -0.67
C TYR A 144 15.30 -14.23 0.25
N ALA A 145 15.18 -12.91 0.08
CA ALA A 145 14.28 -12.06 0.83
C ALA A 145 12.82 -12.54 0.75
N LEU A 146 12.33 -12.81 -0.47
CA LEU A 146 10.96 -13.29 -0.67
C LEU A 146 10.74 -14.66 -0.03
N MET A 147 11.69 -15.58 -0.17
CA MET A 147 11.63 -16.90 0.49
C MET A 147 11.63 -16.79 2.01
N ARG A 148 12.50 -15.95 2.58
CA ARG A 148 12.57 -15.70 4.02
C ARG A 148 11.22 -15.24 4.56
N ARG A 149 10.62 -14.23 3.90
CA ARG A 149 9.31 -13.68 4.28
C ARG A 149 8.19 -14.71 4.12
N LEU A 150 8.20 -15.52 3.04
CA LEU A 150 7.25 -16.61 2.84
C LEU A 150 7.34 -17.66 3.96
N GLU A 151 8.55 -18.12 4.27
CA GLU A 151 8.79 -19.12 5.31
C GLU A 151 8.38 -18.61 6.69
N GLN A 152 8.69 -17.34 7.00
CA GLN A 152 8.28 -16.69 8.24
C GLN A 152 6.74 -16.61 8.33
N PHE A 153 6.08 -16.22 7.25
CA PHE A 153 4.62 -16.17 7.18
C PHE A 153 4.00 -17.57 7.37
N GLN A 154 4.55 -18.59 6.71
CA GLN A 154 4.13 -19.98 6.92
C GLN A 154 4.31 -20.47 8.35
N GLN A 155 5.43 -20.12 8.99
CA GLN A 155 5.72 -20.47 10.39
C GLN A 155 4.79 -19.74 11.37
N ALA A 156 4.35 -18.53 11.05
CA ALA A 156 3.38 -17.78 11.85
C ALA A 156 1.96 -18.36 11.75
N HIS A 157 1.66 -19.12 10.70
CA HIS A 157 0.35 -19.72 10.44
C HIS A 157 0.41 -21.25 10.21
N PRO A 158 0.95 -22.04 11.16
CA PRO A 158 1.23 -23.46 10.95
C PRO A 158 -0.02 -24.34 10.79
N ASP A 159 -1.17 -23.88 11.29
CA ASP A 159 -2.44 -24.61 11.23
C ASP A 159 -3.29 -24.23 9.99
N ASP A 160 -2.81 -23.31 9.13
CA ASP A 160 -3.51 -22.88 7.93
C ASP A 160 -3.00 -23.60 6.68
N GLU A 161 -3.82 -24.51 6.15
CA GLU A 161 -3.45 -25.34 5.00
C GLU A 161 -3.26 -24.55 3.70
N ALA A 162 -3.94 -23.41 3.53
CA ALA A 162 -3.77 -22.56 2.35
C ALA A 162 -2.42 -21.85 2.41
N ILE A 163 -2.03 -21.34 3.58
CA ILE A 163 -0.74 -20.68 3.80
C ILE A 163 0.41 -21.70 3.74
N ALA A 164 0.25 -22.88 4.35
CA ALA A 164 1.28 -23.92 4.37
C ALA A 164 1.65 -24.43 2.96
N ASN A 165 0.74 -24.34 2.00
CA ASN A 165 0.95 -24.74 0.60
C ASN A 165 1.18 -23.57 -0.37
N LEU A 166 1.32 -22.34 0.17
CA LEU A 166 1.47 -21.14 -0.64
C LEU A 166 2.78 -21.14 -1.42
N GLY A 167 2.69 -20.96 -2.75
CA GLY A 167 3.85 -20.81 -3.62
C GLY A 167 4.36 -19.37 -3.69
N PHE A 168 5.65 -19.19 -3.97
CA PHE A 168 6.29 -17.87 -3.96
C PHE A 168 5.71 -16.87 -4.97
N ALA A 169 5.24 -17.31 -6.14
CA ALA A 169 4.66 -16.42 -7.14
C ALA A 169 3.31 -15.82 -6.67
N GLN A 170 2.48 -16.64 -6.02
CA GLN A 170 1.24 -16.18 -5.40
C GLN A 170 1.54 -15.32 -4.18
N PHE A 171 2.52 -15.72 -3.36
CA PHE A 171 2.98 -14.91 -2.23
C PHE A 171 3.53 -13.55 -2.67
N ARG A 172 4.30 -13.46 -3.76
CA ARG A 172 4.79 -12.18 -4.27
C ARG A 172 3.63 -11.28 -4.65
N LEU A 173 2.67 -11.78 -5.43
CA LEU A 173 1.48 -10.99 -5.80
C LEU A 173 0.69 -10.53 -4.57
N ALA A 174 0.45 -11.43 -3.61
CA ALA A 174 -0.26 -11.11 -2.37
C ALA A 174 0.51 -10.08 -1.52
N LEU A 175 1.83 -10.21 -1.44
CA LEU A 175 2.70 -9.27 -0.74
C LEU A 175 2.63 -7.89 -1.40
N SER A 176 2.81 -7.80 -2.72
CA SER A 176 2.73 -6.53 -3.46
C SER A 176 1.37 -5.86 -3.34
N ALA A 177 0.27 -6.64 -3.30
CA ALA A 177 -1.06 -6.12 -3.03
C ALA A 177 -1.21 -5.64 -1.58
N SER A 178 -0.68 -6.38 -0.61
CA SER A 178 -0.73 -5.98 0.80
C SER A 178 0.12 -4.74 1.12
N GLU A 179 1.21 -4.53 0.39
CA GLU A 179 2.06 -3.33 0.49
C GLU A 179 1.33 -2.04 0.09
N THR A 180 0.18 -2.14 -0.59
CA THR A 180 -0.71 -0.99 -0.83
C THR A 180 -1.45 -0.54 0.43
N GLY A 181 -1.50 -1.38 1.46
CA GLY A 181 -2.29 -1.18 2.68
C GLY A 181 -3.77 -1.51 2.54
N GLN A 182 -4.30 -1.67 1.32
CA GLN A 182 -5.74 -1.90 1.07
C GLN A 182 -6.23 -3.29 1.47
N ILE A 183 -5.31 -4.25 1.63
CA ILE A 183 -5.62 -5.64 1.99
C ILE A 183 -4.53 -6.17 2.91
N THR A 184 -4.90 -6.95 3.94
CA THR A 184 -3.89 -7.62 4.77
C THR A 184 -3.22 -8.76 3.99
N LEU A 185 -2.00 -9.13 4.34
CA LEU A 185 -1.32 -10.25 3.69
C LEU A 185 -2.11 -11.56 3.83
N GLU A 186 -2.71 -11.80 5.00
CA GLU A 186 -3.58 -12.94 5.26
C GLU A 186 -4.81 -12.95 4.34
N ALA A 187 -5.46 -11.81 4.14
CA ALA A 187 -6.58 -11.74 3.21
C ALA A 187 -6.10 -11.92 1.76
N ALA A 188 -4.98 -11.28 1.39
CA ALA A 188 -4.45 -11.27 0.05
C ALA A 188 -4.07 -12.67 -0.46
N VAL A 189 -3.47 -13.52 0.39
CA VAL A 189 -3.12 -14.90 -0.02
C VAL A 189 -4.34 -15.79 -0.28
N ARG A 190 -5.52 -15.37 0.17
CA ARG A 190 -6.81 -16.05 -0.07
C ARG A 190 -7.65 -15.40 -1.18
N ALA A 191 -7.29 -14.20 -1.61
CA ALA A 191 -7.96 -13.49 -2.68
C ALA A 191 -7.65 -14.10 -4.06
N ASP A 192 -8.57 -13.91 -5.00
CA ASP A 192 -8.38 -14.36 -6.37
C ASP A 192 -7.31 -13.50 -7.08
N THR A 193 -6.54 -14.11 -7.99
CA THR A 193 -5.50 -13.39 -8.76
C THR A 193 -6.06 -12.19 -9.52
N ASP A 194 -7.26 -12.29 -10.12
CA ASP A 194 -7.93 -11.17 -10.81
C ASP A 194 -8.14 -9.96 -9.87
N GLU A 195 -8.50 -10.24 -8.62
CA GLU A 195 -8.81 -9.21 -7.62
C GLU A 195 -7.55 -8.49 -7.17
N LEU A 196 -6.49 -9.24 -6.85
CA LEU A 196 -5.19 -8.67 -6.47
C LEU A 196 -4.58 -7.84 -7.60
N VAL A 197 -4.68 -8.31 -8.85
CA VAL A 197 -4.18 -7.58 -10.01
C VAL A 197 -4.98 -6.29 -10.24
N ALA A 198 -6.29 -6.31 -10.06
CA ALA A 198 -7.11 -5.11 -10.15
C ALA A 198 -6.80 -4.10 -9.05
N MET A 199 -6.61 -4.55 -7.80
CA MET A 199 -6.14 -3.68 -6.70
C MET A 199 -4.81 -3.03 -7.04
N LEU A 200 -3.86 -3.80 -7.58
CA LEU A 200 -2.57 -3.27 -8.02
C LEU A 200 -2.70 -2.29 -9.19
N SER A 201 -3.60 -2.55 -10.14
CA SER A 201 -3.86 -1.67 -11.27
C SER A 201 -4.38 -0.31 -10.80
N GLU A 202 -5.34 -0.31 -9.87
CA GLU A 202 -5.89 0.90 -9.27
C GLU A 202 -4.85 1.64 -8.41
N ALA A 203 -4.16 0.93 -7.53
CA ALA A 203 -3.15 1.51 -6.65
C ALA A 203 -1.94 2.10 -7.41
N LYS A 204 -1.69 1.65 -8.64
CA LYS A 204 -0.49 1.99 -9.42
C LYS A 204 -0.79 2.75 -10.71
N ALA A 205 -2.03 3.16 -10.94
CA ALA A 205 -2.44 3.92 -12.12
C ALA A 205 -1.77 5.30 -12.21
N ASP A 206 -1.57 5.95 -11.06
CA ASP A 206 -1.06 7.31 -10.95
C ASP A 206 0.22 7.39 -10.09
N VAL A 207 0.94 6.27 -9.93
CA VAL A 207 2.19 6.27 -9.17
C VAL A 207 3.26 6.95 -10.02
N GLU A 208 3.69 8.11 -9.53
CA GLU A 208 4.75 8.88 -10.15
C GLU A 208 6.08 8.10 -10.11
N GLU A 209 6.84 8.18 -11.20
CA GLU A 209 8.16 7.53 -11.32
C GLU A 209 9.17 7.97 -10.24
N PHE A 210 8.93 9.15 -9.64
CA PHE A 210 9.76 9.74 -8.58
C PHE A 210 9.19 9.53 -7.18
N ALA A 211 8.15 8.69 -7.01
CA ALA A 211 7.47 8.43 -5.74
C ALA A 211 8.35 7.64 -4.74
N THR A 212 9.45 8.26 -4.31
CA THR A 212 10.32 7.75 -3.26
C THR A 212 9.59 7.70 -1.92
N ALA A 213 10.08 6.88 -0.99
CA ALA A 213 9.50 6.82 0.36
C ALA A 213 9.53 8.19 1.07
N ALA A 214 10.55 9.01 0.81
CA ALA A 214 10.65 10.36 1.34
C ALA A 214 9.60 11.30 0.73
N TYR A 215 9.36 11.22 -0.59
CA TYR A 215 8.31 11.96 -1.27
C TYR A 215 6.92 11.61 -0.73
N GLU A 216 6.59 10.32 -0.66
CA GLU A 216 5.27 9.88 -0.17
C GLU A 216 5.03 10.32 1.27
N LYS A 217 6.06 10.28 2.12
CA LYS A 217 5.98 10.81 3.48
C LYS A 217 5.72 12.32 3.48
N ALA A 218 6.47 13.09 2.70
CA ALA A 218 6.31 14.54 2.64
C ALA A 218 4.93 14.94 2.08
N LYS A 219 4.46 14.23 1.05
CA LYS A 219 3.13 14.38 0.46
C LYS A 219 2.04 14.07 1.48
N SER A 220 2.14 12.96 2.21
CA SER A 220 1.20 12.57 3.26
C SER A 220 1.12 13.65 4.35
N VAL A 221 2.27 14.09 4.89
CA VAL A 221 2.33 15.14 5.92
C VAL A 221 1.77 16.48 5.42
N ALA A 222 2.07 16.87 4.18
CA ALA A 222 1.55 18.10 3.59
C ALA A 222 0.03 18.04 3.38
N SER A 223 -0.47 16.88 2.94
CA SER A 223 -1.89 16.64 2.68
C SER A 223 -2.68 16.62 3.98
N GLU A 224 -2.17 15.99 5.03
CA GLU A 224 -2.82 15.91 6.35
C GLU A 224 -3.14 17.30 6.92
N ALA A 225 -2.18 18.23 6.85
CA ALA A 225 -2.37 19.59 7.36
C ALA A 225 -3.48 20.35 6.59
N TYR A 226 -3.53 20.17 5.27
CA TYR A 226 -4.59 20.73 4.44
C TYR A 226 -5.93 20.05 4.69
N ASP A 227 -5.97 18.71 4.76
CA ASP A 227 -7.18 17.93 4.97
C ASP A 227 -7.83 18.26 6.32
N LYS A 228 -7.03 18.46 7.38
CA LYS A 228 -7.53 18.96 8.67
C LYS A 228 -8.23 20.32 8.50
N ALA A 229 -7.62 21.28 7.80
CA ALA A 229 -8.24 22.57 7.54
C ALA A 229 -9.48 22.46 6.64
N ALA A 230 -9.41 21.62 5.60
CA ALA A 230 -10.48 21.38 4.65
C ALA A 230 -11.70 20.74 5.31
N SER A 231 -11.48 19.78 6.20
CA SER A 231 -12.55 19.11 6.95
C SER A 231 -13.39 20.09 7.77
N ALA A 232 -12.76 21.10 8.37
CA ALA A 232 -13.45 22.10 9.19
C ALA A 232 -14.26 23.13 8.38
N LEU A 233 -14.03 23.24 7.06
CA LEU A 233 -14.58 24.32 6.24
C LEU A 233 -15.40 23.84 5.05
N LEU A 234 -14.97 22.77 4.37
CA LEU A 234 -15.66 22.21 3.19
C LEU A 234 -16.70 21.17 3.58
N ASP A 235 -16.41 20.31 4.56
CA ASP A 235 -17.34 19.24 4.94
C ASP A 235 -18.56 19.82 5.69
N SER A 236 -18.40 20.99 6.33
CA SER A 236 -19.47 21.73 7.01
C SER A 236 -20.35 22.59 6.08
N VAL A 237 -20.07 22.65 4.77
CA VAL A 237 -20.80 23.52 3.81
C VAL A 237 -22.29 23.21 3.81
N TYR A 238 -22.65 21.92 3.71
CA TYR A 238 -24.04 21.49 3.70
C TYR A 238 -24.70 21.68 5.06
N SER A 239 -23.99 21.38 6.15
CA SER A 239 -24.45 21.60 7.52
C SER A 239 -24.77 23.08 7.78
N THR A 240 -23.92 23.97 7.28
CA THR A 240 -24.12 25.43 7.33
C THR A 240 -25.38 25.85 6.58
N TYR A 241 -25.53 25.36 5.34
CA TYR A 241 -26.72 25.62 4.53
C TYR A 241 -28.01 25.16 5.24
N TYR A 242 -28.09 23.89 5.64
CA TYR A 242 -29.29 23.35 6.30
C TYR A 242 -29.59 24.04 7.63
N THR A 243 -28.57 24.50 8.36
CA THR A 243 -28.76 25.28 9.60
C THR A 243 -29.40 26.63 9.33
N LEU A 244 -28.96 27.35 8.28
CA LEU A 244 -29.53 28.64 7.88
C LEU A 244 -30.97 28.49 7.35
N HIS A 245 -31.24 27.39 6.65
CA HIS A 245 -32.53 27.09 6.01
C HIS A 245 -33.37 26.06 6.79
N ALA A 246 -33.16 25.94 8.10
CA ALA A 246 -33.82 24.92 8.93
C ALA A 246 -35.36 24.97 8.89
N LEU A 247 -35.94 26.16 8.65
CA LEU A 247 -37.39 26.33 8.51
C LEU A 247 -37.92 25.93 7.12
N GLU A 248 -37.08 25.96 6.09
CA GLU A 248 -37.40 25.54 4.73
C GLU A 248 -37.25 24.02 4.57
N HIS A 249 -36.32 23.44 5.32
CA HIS A 249 -35.96 22.01 5.29
C HIS A 249 -36.20 21.29 6.63
N PRO A 250 -37.37 21.43 7.29
CA PRO A 250 -37.55 20.95 8.67
C PRO A 250 -37.44 19.42 8.83
N ASN A 251 -37.69 18.66 7.76
CA ASN A 251 -37.60 17.19 7.77
C ASN A 251 -36.23 16.66 7.30
N THR A 252 -35.38 17.52 6.73
CA THR A 252 -34.08 17.17 6.14
C THR A 252 -32.95 18.01 6.73
N VAL A 253 -33.21 18.84 7.74
CA VAL A 253 -32.24 19.72 8.42
C VAL A 253 -30.99 18.99 8.92
N TYR A 254 -31.08 17.68 9.18
CA TYR A 254 -29.95 16.87 9.61
C TYR A 254 -29.05 16.37 8.46
N TYR A 255 -29.48 16.47 7.20
CA TYR A 255 -28.74 15.92 6.05
C TYR A 255 -27.32 16.47 5.98
N GLY A 256 -27.16 17.78 6.13
CA GLY A 256 -25.85 18.43 6.12
C GLY A 256 -24.93 17.95 7.24
N ALA A 257 -25.46 17.80 8.46
CA ALA A 257 -24.69 17.35 9.62
C ALA A 257 -24.28 15.86 9.53
N VAL A 258 -25.15 15.01 8.96
CA VAL A 258 -24.84 13.59 8.72
C VAL A 258 -23.79 13.43 7.62
N TYR A 259 -23.92 14.19 6.52
CA TYR A 259 -22.87 14.24 5.49
C TYR A 259 -21.53 14.68 6.09
N GLU A 260 -21.53 15.80 6.83
CA GLU A 260 -20.34 16.36 7.46
C GLU A 260 -19.65 15.33 8.36
N ALA A 261 -20.41 14.62 9.20
CA ALA A 261 -19.83 13.62 10.09
C ALA A 261 -19.21 12.44 9.35
N TYR A 262 -19.84 11.92 8.30
CA TYR A 262 -19.24 10.84 7.50
C TYR A 262 -17.98 11.31 6.76
N ALA A 263 -18.03 12.48 6.11
CA ALA A 263 -16.91 13.04 5.36
C ALA A 263 -15.71 13.37 6.27
N PHE A 264 -15.98 14.01 7.41
CA PHE A 264 -14.97 14.32 8.42
C PHE A 264 -14.33 13.03 8.99
N SER A 265 -15.16 12.05 9.38
CA SER A 265 -14.67 10.78 9.92
C SER A 265 -13.80 10.03 8.91
N ALA A 266 -14.21 10.00 7.63
CA ALA A 266 -13.45 9.35 6.57
C ALA A 266 -12.04 9.93 6.46
N ARG A 267 -11.90 11.26 6.49
CA ARG A 267 -10.58 11.91 6.40
C ARG A 267 -9.69 11.57 7.59
N ILE A 268 -10.21 11.61 8.82
CA ILE A 268 -9.41 11.32 10.01
C ILE A 268 -8.98 9.85 10.03
N VAL A 269 -9.90 8.94 9.69
CA VAL A 269 -9.61 7.50 9.63
C VAL A 269 -8.61 7.19 8.51
N GLY A 270 -8.74 7.81 7.34
CA GLY A 270 -7.78 7.65 6.24
C GLY A 270 -6.38 8.17 6.58
N ALA A 271 -6.29 9.34 7.23
CA ALA A 271 -5.01 9.86 7.71
C ALA A 271 -4.36 8.92 8.73
N ALA A 272 -5.14 8.34 9.64
CA ALA A 272 -4.66 7.30 10.55
C ALA A 272 -4.22 6.03 9.80
N ALA A 273 -4.96 5.63 8.75
CA ALA A 273 -4.60 4.50 7.90
C ALA A 273 -3.22 4.69 7.25
N ASP A 274 -2.97 5.87 6.67
CA ASP A 274 -1.68 6.22 6.06
C ASP A 274 -0.53 6.17 7.08
N VAL A 275 -0.74 6.72 8.27
CA VAL A 275 0.27 6.71 9.34
C VAL A 275 0.58 5.28 9.80
N VAL A 276 -0.44 4.45 9.96
CA VAL A 276 -0.28 3.05 10.36
C VAL A 276 0.38 2.24 9.26
N ASN A 277 -0.02 2.43 8.00
CA ASN A 277 0.59 1.79 6.85
C ASN A 277 2.08 2.14 6.74
N TYR A 278 2.43 3.41 6.96
CA TYR A 278 3.83 3.85 6.98
C TYR A 278 4.60 3.24 8.16
N ALA A 279 4.03 3.26 9.37
CA ALA A 279 4.66 2.67 10.55
C ALA A 279 4.91 1.17 10.36
N GLN A 280 4.05 0.46 9.63
CA GLN A 280 4.17 -0.97 9.32
C GLN A 280 5.27 -1.29 8.29
N LYS A 281 5.95 -0.31 7.68
CA LYS A 281 7.11 -0.54 6.81
C LYS A 281 8.37 -0.89 7.62
N VAL A 282 8.32 -2.03 8.30
CA VAL A 282 9.35 -2.57 9.20
C VAL A 282 10.73 -2.59 8.53
N ALA A 283 10.79 -2.98 7.26
CA ALA A 283 12.05 -3.32 6.60
C ALA A 283 12.96 -2.12 6.29
N ALA A 284 12.40 -0.90 6.27
CA ALA A 284 13.13 0.35 6.08
C ALA A 284 13.62 0.99 7.40
N THR A 285 13.31 0.38 8.55
CA THR A 285 13.73 0.91 9.86
C THR A 285 15.22 0.61 10.11
N PRO A 286 16.04 1.63 10.47
CA PRO A 286 17.43 1.40 10.82
C PRO A 286 17.57 0.44 12.01
N LEU A 287 18.41 -0.57 11.85
CA LEU A 287 18.74 -1.51 12.92
C LEU A 287 19.61 -0.85 13.99
N THR A 288 19.46 -1.32 15.22
CA THR A 288 20.36 -0.95 16.32
C THR A 288 21.77 -1.50 16.09
N ASP A 289 22.77 -0.96 16.80
CA ASP A 289 24.15 -1.48 16.76
C ASP A 289 24.22 -2.97 17.12
N GLU A 290 23.40 -3.42 18.09
CA GLU A 290 23.36 -4.82 18.51
C GLU A 290 22.83 -5.74 17.39
N GLN A 291 21.72 -5.35 16.77
CA GLN A 291 21.13 -6.07 15.64
C GLN A 291 22.08 -6.06 14.41
N THR A 292 22.70 -4.92 14.12
CA THR A 292 23.69 -4.78 13.04
C THR A 292 24.88 -5.72 13.24
N ASN A 293 25.42 -5.78 14.46
CA ASN A 293 26.52 -6.69 14.79
C ASN A 293 26.11 -8.17 14.68
N ALA A 294 24.87 -8.52 15.05
CA ALA A 294 24.35 -9.87 14.88
C ALA A 294 24.28 -10.27 13.40
N VAL A 295 23.82 -9.37 12.53
CA VAL A 295 23.77 -9.59 11.08
C VAL A 295 25.17 -9.70 10.47
N LEU A 296 26.11 -8.83 10.84
CA LEU A 296 27.50 -8.92 10.37
C LEU A 296 28.11 -10.28 10.74
N ALA A 297 27.90 -10.74 11.98
CA ALA A 297 28.34 -12.06 12.41
C ALA A 297 27.67 -13.19 11.60
N ALA A 298 26.36 -13.09 11.34
CA ALA A 298 25.62 -14.06 10.54
C ALA A 298 26.11 -14.12 9.08
N LEU A 299 26.55 -13.00 8.52
CA LEU A 299 27.12 -12.92 7.16
C LEU A 299 28.62 -13.24 7.09
N ASN A 300 29.27 -13.47 8.24
CA ASN A 300 30.73 -13.56 8.36
C ASN A 300 31.46 -12.31 7.83
N LEU A 301 30.86 -11.13 8.02
CA LEU A 301 31.45 -9.83 7.70
C LEU A 301 32.11 -9.22 8.95
N SER A 302 33.19 -8.49 8.73
CA SER A 302 33.82 -7.68 9.76
C SER A 302 33.11 -6.32 9.92
N ALA A 303 33.36 -5.62 11.03
CA ALA A 303 32.78 -4.29 11.27
C ALA A 303 33.18 -3.26 10.20
N ASP A 304 34.36 -3.39 9.60
CA ASP A 304 34.86 -2.52 8.52
C ASP A 304 34.14 -2.78 7.17
N GLU A 305 33.28 -3.80 7.10
CA GLU A 305 32.51 -4.18 5.91
C GLU A 305 31.03 -3.82 6.03
N VAL A 306 30.64 -3.02 7.04
CA VAL A 306 29.24 -2.60 7.26
C VAL A 306 28.66 -1.91 6.04
N ASP A 307 29.45 -1.13 5.31
CA ASP A 307 29.03 -0.42 4.09
C ASP A 307 28.51 -1.37 2.99
N LYS A 308 28.83 -2.68 3.04
CA LYS A 308 28.30 -3.67 2.08
C LYS A 308 26.82 -3.99 2.30
N ILE A 309 26.33 -3.79 3.52
CA ILE A 309 24.95 -4.08 3.94
C ILE A 309 24.19 -2.78 4.30
N SER A 310 24.78 -1.62 4.03
CA SER A 310 24.13 -0.32 4.21
C SER A 310 23.41 0.10 2.94
N ASP A 311 22.35 0.89 3.10
CA ASP A 311 21.71 1.64 2.01
C ASP A 311 22.63 2.79 1.49
N ASP A 312 22.19 3.48 0.44
CA ASP A 312 22.94 4.60 -0.13
C ASP A 312 23.08 5.81 0.81
N ASN A 313 22.28 5.85 1.88
CA ASN A 313 22.32 6.86 2.95
C ASN A 313 23.21 6.43 4.15
N GLY A 314 23.78 5.22 4.11
CA GLY A 314 24.64 4.67 5.15
C GLY A 314 23.90 4.00 6.31
N ASN A 315 22.59 3.79 6.22
CA ASN A 315 21.82 3.07 7.24
C ASN A 315 21.85 1.57 6.97
N VAL A 316 21.90 0.77 8.03
CA VAL A 316 21.68 -0.68 7.93
C VAL A 316 20.22 -0.98 8.26
N THR A 317 19.47 -1.48 7.28
CA THR A 317 18.05 -1.83 7.39
C THR A 317 17.84 -3.28 6.96
N ILE A 318 16.67 -3.87 7.23
CA ILE A 318 16.36 -5.22 6.73
C ILE A 318 16.41 -5.22 5.19
N ASP A 319 15.87 -4.19 4.53
CA ASP A 319 15.87 -4.09 3.08
C ASP A 319 17.29 -4.00 2.50
N SER A 320 18.21 -3.26 3.13
CA SER A 320 19.60 -3.15 2.65
C SER A 320 20.38 -4.46 2.82
N ILE A 321 20.15 -5.17 3.92
CA ILE A 321 20.73 -6.50 4.18
C ILE A 321 20.17 -7.54 3.21
N GLU A 322 18.86 -7.53 2.97
CA GLU A 322 18.18 -8.42 2.03
C GLU A 322 18.66 -8.17 0.59
N SER A 323 18.87 -6.92 0.21
CA SER A 323 19.42 -6.53 -1.09
C SER A 323 20.82 -7.14 -1.30
N TYR A 324 21.71 -6.99 -0.30
CA TYR A 324 23.03 -7.63 -0.30
C TYR A 324 22.94 -9.16 -0.39
N ALA A 325 22.10 -9.77 0.45
CA ALA A 325 21.93 -11.22 0.53
C ALA A 325 21.34 -11.82 -0.76
N ASN A 326 20.42 -11.12 -1.42
CA ASN A 326 19.83 -11.51 -2.70
C ASN A 326 20.92 -11.65 -3.76
N VAL A 327 21.81 -10.67 -3.89
CA VAL A 327 22.94 -10.73 -4.84
C VAL A 327 23.94 -11.81 -4.45
N LEU A 328 24.33 -11.86 -3.17
CA LEU A 328 25.30 -12.83 -2.68
C LEU A 328 24.84 -14.27 -2.93
N PHE A 329 23.62 -14.61 -2.52
CA PHE A 329 23.17 -16.00 -2.49
C PHE A 329 22.81 -16.55 -3.86
N LYS A 330 22.18 -15.76 -4.75
CA LYS A 330 21.83 -16.24 -6.09
C LYS A 330 23.06 -16.44 -7.00
N ASN A 331 24.20 -15.83 -6.65
CA ASN A 331 25.47 -15.97 -7.36
C ASN A 331 26.49 -16.85 -6.61
N SER A 332 26.10 -17.52 -5.52
CA SER A 332 26.96 -18.42 -4.74
C SER A 332 26.79 -19.88 -5.14
N ASP A 333 27.86 -20.67 -5.00
CA ASP A 333 27.79 -22.13 -5.19
C ASP A 333 26.84 -22.78 -4.18
N ALA A 334 25.92 -23.60 -4.67
CA ALA A 334 25.00 -24.36 -3.83
C ALA A 334 25.77 -25.36 -2.94
N GLY A 335 25.37 -25.46 -1.67
CA GLY A 335 25.90 -26.44 -0.73
C GLY A 335 25.75 -26.01 0.72
N GLN A 336 26.14 -26.93 1.63
CA GLN A 336 25.91 -26.80 3.07
C GLN A 336 26.35 -25.46 3.67
N LYS A 337 27.48 -24.91 3.21
CA LYS A 337 27.98 -23.62 3.72
C LYS A 337 27.04 -22.45 3.40
N LEU A 338 26.47 -22.43 2.19
CA LEU A 338 25.49 -21.42 1.79
C LEU A 338 24.18 -21.61 2.56
N ASP A 339 23.76 -22.86 2.77
CA ASP A 339 22.54 -23.17 3.53
C ASP A 339 22.67 -22.74 4.99
N GLU A 340 23.82 -22.99 5.63
CA GLU A 340 24.13 -22.54 6.99
C GLU A 340 24.14 -21.01 7.08
N LEU A 341 24.71 -20.33 6.08
CA LEU A 341 24.76 -18.87 6.02
C LEU A 341 23.35 -18.27 5.88
N LYS A 342 22.53 -18.81 4.98
CA LYS A 342 21.12 -18.42 4.82
C LYS A 342 20.34 -18.60 6.12
N ALA A 343 20.51 -19.74 6.80
CA ALA A 343 19.80 -20.03 8.05
C ALA A 343 20.17 -19.05 9.18
N GLN A 344 21.47 -18.74 9.35
CA GLN A 344 21.93 -17.78 10.35
C GLN A 344 21.42 -16.37 10.08
N LEU A 345 21.45 -15.95 8.82
CA LEU A 345 20.91 -14.65 8.42
C LEU A 345 19.40 -14.60 8.65
N THR A 346 18.65 -15.63 8.24
CA THR A 346 17.20 -15.71 8.43
C THR A 346 16.84 -15.60 9.90
N GLN A 347 17.55 -16.30 10.79
CA GLN A 347 17.31 -16.19 12.22
C GLN A 347 17.52 -14.75 12.73
N SER A 348 18.61 -14.10 12.31
CA SER A 348 18.95 -12.75 12.77
C SER A 348 17.95 -11.71 12.28
N LEU A 349 17.55 -11.80 11.00
CA LEU A 349 16.57 -10.90 10.39
C LEU A 349 15.18 -11.10 10.99
N ASN A 350 14.72 -12.34 11.16
CA ASN A 350 13.41 -12.61 11.75
C ASN A 350 13.33 -12.11 13.21
N GLN A 351 14.43 -12.18 13.96
CA GLN A 351 14.50 -11.63 15.31
C GLN A 351 14.40 -10.10 15.30
N ALA A 352 15.22 -9.43 14.47
CA ALA A 352 15.19 -7.98 14.35
C ALA A 352 13.80 -7.47 13.91
N GLU A 353 13.20 -8.13 12.93
CA GLU A 353 11.85 -7.84 12.43
C GLU A 353 10.80 -7.97 13.53
N SER A 354 10.86 -9.04 14.34
CA SER A 354 9.93 -9.24 15.46
C SER A 354 10.07 -8.15 16.53
N GLU A 355 11.27 -7.65 16.79
CA GLU A 355 11.51 -6.57 17.76
C GLU A 355 10.95 -5.23 17.24
N ILE A 356 11.15 -4.93 15.95
CA ILE A 356 10.61 -3.72 15.30
C ILE A 356 9.07 -3.76 15.25
N VAL A 357 8.48 -4.90 14.89
CA VAL A 357 7.00 -5.07 14.88
C VAL A 357 6.41 -4.83 16.27
N ALA A 358 7.08 -5.26 17.33
CA ALA A 358 6.61 -5.02 18.70
C ALA A 358 6.62 -3.52 19.05
N GLU A 359 7.61 -2.77 18.59
CA GLU A 359 7.69 -1.32 18.76
C GLU A 359 6.59 -0.59 17.97
N ILE A 360 6.33 -1.00 16.72
CA ILE A 360 5.24 -0.46 15.89
C ILE A 360 3.87 -0.74 16.50
N ASN A 361 3.64 -1.95 17.02
CA ASN A 361 2.36 -2.26 17.66
C ASN A 361 2.10 -1.39 18.90
N SER A 362 3.14 -1.01 19.63
CA SER A 362 3.02 -0.03 20.73
C SER A 362 2.66 1.38 20.25
N PHE A 363 3.01 1.74 19.02
CA PHE A 363 2.64 3.01 18.40
C PHE A 363 1.16 3.01 17.98
N THR A 364 0.63 1.90 17.47
CA THR A 364 -0.79 1.74 17.12
C THR A 364 -1.73 1.92 18.32
N GLU A 365 -1.32 1.46 19.52
CA GLU A 365 -2.08 1.72 20.76
C GLU A 365 -2.21 3.23 21.05
N GLN A 366 -1.23 4.05 20.67
CA GLN A 366 -1.25 5.50 20.92
C GLN A 366 -2.26 6.26 20.02
N TYR A 367 -2.56 5.75 18.80
CA TYR A 367 -3.56 6.33 17.90
C TYR A 367 -5.00 5.88 18.20
N SER A 368 -5.18 4.88 19.07
CA SER A 368 -6.51 4.42 19.49
C SER A 368 -7.36 5.56 20.09
N ASP A 369 -6.73 6.52 20.78
CA ASP A 369 -7.40 7.69 21.34
C ASP A 369 -7.95 8.64 20.27
N GLU A 370 -7.24 8.81 19.15
CA GLU A 370 -7.66 9.69 18.04
C GLU A 370 -8.87 9.10 17.30
N ILE A 371 -8.86 7.78 17.09
CA ILE A 371 -9.97 7.04 16.47
C ILE A 371 -11.17 6.96 17.44
N ALA A 372 -10.93 6.79 18.74
CA ALA A 372 -11.97 6.85 19.76
C ALA A 372 -12.67 8.21 19.79
N ALA A 373 -11.93 9.32 19.55
CA ALA A 373 -12.52 10.65 19.46
C ALA A 373 -13.49 10.79 18.27
N VAL A 374 -13.20 10.14 17.12
CA VAL A 374 -14.13 10.09 15.96
C VAL A 374 -15.42 9.38 16.36
N THR A 375 -15.30 8.23 17.01
CA THR A 375 -16.44 7.43 17.51
C THR A 375 -17.28 8.25 18.51
N GLU A 376 -16.65 8.99 19.43
CA GLU A 376 -17.34 9.87 20.37
C GLU A 376 -18.13 11.00 19.66
N GLN A 377 -17.55 11.60 18.61
CA GLN A 377 -18.23 12.64 17.83
C GLN A 377 -19.44 12.09 17.07
N MET A 378 -19.31 10.93 16.44
CA MET A 378 -20.43 10.29 15.74
C MET A 378 -21.54 9.88 16.73
N GLN A 379 -21.19 9.43 17.94
CA GLN A 379 -22.16 9.13 19.00
C GLN A 379 -22.92 10.39 19.46
N LYS A 380 -22.23 11.54 19.56
CA LYS A 380 -22.88 12.83 19.85
C LYS A 380 -23.85 13.23 18.73
N LEU A 381 -23.48 13.01 17.47
CA LEU A 381 -24.36 13.26 16.34
C LEU A 381 -25.60 12.37 16.38
N VAL A 382 -25.47 11.06 16.62
CA VAL A 382 -26.62 10.15 16.79
C VAL A 382 -27.61 10.71 17.81
N THR A 383 -27.09 11.15 18.97
CA THR A 383 -27.92 11.74 20.03
C THR A 383 -28.60 13.03 19.58
N LEU A 384 -27.88 13.89 18.85
CA LEU A 384 -28.43 15.13 18.30
C LEU A 384 -29.54 14.86 17.28
N VAL A 385 -29.31 13.97 16.31
CA VAL A 385 -30.31 13.59 15.31
C VAL A 385 -31.55 13.01 15.98
N GLU A 386 -31.37 12.12 16.96
CA GLU A 386 -32.47 11.58 17.78
C GLU A 386 -33.25 12.67 18.52
N SER A 387 -32.57 13.69 19.04
CA SER A 387 -33.22 14.80 19.76
C SER A 387 -34.00 15.75 18.85
N LEU A 388 -33.61 15.84 17.57
CA LEU A 388 -34.28 16.66 16.55
C LEU A 388 -35.50 15.94 15.93
N LEU A 389 -35.74 14.67 16.29
CA LEU A 389 -36.90 13.91 15.80
C LEU A 389 -38.21 14.46 16.34
N PRO A 390 -39.19 14.77 15.46
CA PRO A 390 -40.58 14.93 15.90
C PRO A 390 -41.09 13.62 16.55
N PRO A 391 -42.07 13.69 17.47
CA PRO A 391 -42.65 12.50 18.12
C PRO A 391 -43.26 11.46 17.15
N ILE A 392 -43.54 11.88 15.92
CA ILE A 392 -43.95 11.02 14.81
C ILE A 392 -42.69 10.72 14.00
N VAL A 393 -42.00 9.65 14.36
CA VAL A 393 -40.80 9.19 13.64
C VAL A 393 -41.22 8.79 12.22
N THR A 394 -40.73 9.50 11.21
CA THR A 394 -40.90 9.08 9.81
C THR A 394 -39.88 7.98 9.47
N GLU A 395 -40.24 7.08 8.56
CA GLU A 395 -39.41 5.94 8.14
C GLU A 395 -37.99 6.38 7.71
N ASN A 396 -37.88 7.52 7.02
CA ASN A 396 -36.61 8.05 6.53
C ASN A 396 -35.61 8.39 7.64
N VAL A 397 -36.05 9.03 8.74
CA VAL A 397 -35.10 9.39 9.82
C VAL A 397 -34.74 8.19 10.69
N SER A 398 -35.68 7.24 10.86
CA SER A 398 -35.38 5.96 11.52
C SER A 398 -34.31 5.17 10.77
N GLY A 399 -34.34 5.18 9.43
CA GLY A 399 -33.32 4.57 8.60
C GLY A 399 -31.94 5.20 8.81
N VAL A 400 -31.86 6.52 8.77
CA VAL A 400 -30.59 7.25 8.96
C VAL A 400 -29.99 7.05 10.35
N VAL A 401 -30.80 7.07 11.41
CA VAL A 401 -30.31 6.81 12.78
C VAL A 401 -29.83 5.36 12.92
N THR A 402 -30.49 4.41 12.26
CA THR A 402 -30.06 3.01 12.27
C THR A 402 -28.70 2.86 11.58
N GLU A 403 -28.54 3.43 10.39
CA GLU A 403 -27.29 3.40 9.62
C GLU A 403 -26.13 4.07 10.38
N LEU A 404 -26.39 5.20 11.07
CA LEU A 404 -25.39 5.85 11.92
C LEU A 404 -24.96 4.96 13.10
N LYS A 405 -25.89 4.22 13.71
CA LYS A 405 -25.58 3.30 14.82
C LYS A 405 -24.81 2.06 14.35
N GLU A 406 -25.14 1.56 13.17
CA GLU A 406 -24.39 0.47 12.52
C GLU A 406 -22.96 0.92 12.22
N THR A 407 -22.80 2.12 11.63
CA THR A 407 -21.47 2.74 11.40
C THR A 407 -20.69 2.87 12.69
N LEU A 408 -21.33 3.35 13.75
CA LEU A 408 -20.68 3.55 15.04
C LEU A 408 -20.22 2.22 15.65
N ALA A 409 -20.99 1.15 15.50
CA ALA A 409 -20.61 -0.18 15.97
C ALA A 409 -19.38 -0.69 15.20
N GLU A 410 -19.37 -0.54 13.87
CA GLU A 410 -18.23 -0.91 13.02
C GLU A 410 -16.95 -0.15 13.44
N LEU A 411 -17.02 1.18 13.61
CA LEU A 411 -15.86 1.98 14.05
C LEU A 411 -15.41 1.64 15.48
N SER A 412 -16.35 1.32 16.37
CA SER A 412 -16.03 0.94 17.76
C SER A 412 -15.30 -0.40 17.85
N ASP A 413 -15.57 -1.32 16.93
CA ASP A 413 -14.87 -2.59 16.83
C ASP A 413 -13.43 -2.38 16.34
N VAL A 414 -13.22 -1.51 15.34
CA VAL A 414 -11.88 -1.10 14.87
C VAL A 414 -11.05 -0.51 16.01
N CYS A 415 -11.64 0.24 16.94
CA CYS A 415 -10.93 0.80 18.10
C CYS A 415 -10.33 -0.24 19.07
N GLN A 416 -10.71 -1.52 18.96
CA GLN A 416 -10.22 -2.59 19.84
C GLN A 416 -8.93 -3.27 19.32
N GLY A 417 -8.41 -2.80 18.19
CA GLY A 417 -7.19 -3.27 17.52
C GLY A 417 -7.40 -3.25 16.01
N PHE A 418 -6.48 -2.62 15.29
CA PHE A 418 -6.63 -2.37 13.84
C PHE A 418 -5.30 -2.51 13.10
N THR A 419 -5.41 -2.91 11.83
CA THR A 419 -4.37 -2.82 10.81
C THR A 419 -4.62 -1.61 9.90
N ALA A 420 -3.67 -1.26 9.03
CA ALA A 420 -3.91 -0.24 8.01
C ALA A 420 -5.12 -0.60 7.12
N ALA A 421 -5.27 -1.87 6.76
CA ALA A 421 -6.38 -2.35 5.93
C ALA A 421 -7.74 -2.15 6.61
N ASP A 422 -7.83 -2.41 7.94
CA ASP A 422 -9.06 -2.17 8.70
C ASP A 422 -9.45 -0.68 8.67
N LEU A 423 -8.46 0.21 8.73
CA LEU A 423 -8.70 1.67 8.67
C LEU A 423 -9.07 2.14 7.26
N TYR A 424 -8.39 1.69 6.20
CA TYR A 424 -8.76 2.03 4.83
C TYR A 424 -10.16 1.53 4.48
N GLU A 425 -10.55 0.36 4.97
CA GLU A 425 -11.90 -0.15 4.79
C GLU A 425 -12.94 0.70 5.53
N ALA A 426 -12.67 1.07 6.79
CA ALA A 426 -13.52 1.98 7.53
C ALA A 426 -13.64 3.36 6.84
N GLU A 427 -12.54 3.90 6.32
CA GLU A 427 -12.55 5.11 5.49
C GLU A 427 -13.45 4.92 4.27
N ARG A 428 -13.28 3.84 3.50
CA ARG A 428 -14.06 3.54 2.29
C ARG A 428 -15.55 3.55 2.59
N VAL A 429 -15.98 2.83 3.62
CA VAL A 429 -17.38 2.75 4.05
C VAL A 429 -17.92 4.14 4.44
N LEU A 430 -17.13 4.94 5.16
CA LEU A 430 -17.50 6.31 5.52
C LEU A 430 -17.65 7.21 4.27
N ARG A 431 -16.76 7.09 3.28
CA ARG A 431 -16.85 7.81 2.00
C ARG A 431 -18.08 7.41 1.20
N GLU A 432 -18.44 6.13 1.17
CA GLU A 432 -19.65 5.63 0.51
C GLU A 432 -20.90 6.20 1.17
N ARG A 433 -20.97 6.19 2.50
CA ARG A 433 -22.08 6.78 3.26
C ARG A 433 -22.17 8.30 3.08
N ALA A 434 -21.04 9.01 3.07
CA ALA A 434 -21.00 10.44 2.74
C ALA A 434 -21.52 10.70 1.32
N SER A 435 -21.12 9.89 0.34
CA SER A 435 -21.57 10.00 -1.06
C SER A 435 -23.07 9.74 -1.20
N ALA A 436 -23.61 8.73 -0.51
CA ALA A 436 -25.04 8.46 -0.48
C ALA A 436 -25.84 9.62 0.14
N MET A 437 -25.31 10.25 1.19
CA MET A 437 -25.92 11.46 1.77
C MET A 437 -25.85 12.65 0.83
N LEU A 438 -24.76 12.82 0.08
CA LEU A 438 -24.62 13.86 -0.92
C LEU A 438 -25.69 13.74 -2.01
N GLU A 439 -26.00 12.53 -2.48
CA GLU A 439 -27.07 12.31 -3.45
C GLU A 439 -28.45 12.66 -2.87
N LYS A 440 -28.71 12.36 -1.59
CA LYS A 440 -29.94 12.79 -0.89
C LYS A 440 -30.04 14.32 -0.81
N ILE A 441 -28.93 15.00 -0.51
CA ILE A 441 -28.87 16.47 -0.47
C ILE A 441 -29.17 17.05 -1.86
N LYS A 442 -28.50 16.56 -2.91
CA LYS A 442 -28.73 17.02 -4.29
C LYS A 442 -30.18 16.84 -4.73
N ALA A 443 -30.86 15.79 -4.28
CA ALA A 443 -32.27 15.55 -4.58
C ALA A 443 -33.23 16.45 -3.78
N ASP A 444 -32.80 16.93 -2.61
CA ASP A 444 -33.60 17.78 -1.72
C ASP A 444 -33.53 19.27 -2.11
N LEU A 445 -32.41 19.71 -2.69
CA LEU A 445 -32.16 21.11 -3.04
C LEU A 445 -32.56 21.46 -4.47
N THR A 446 -33.11 22.67 -4.65
CA THR A 446 -33.35 23.25 -5.99
C THR A 446 -32.05 23.78 -6.60
N GLU A 447 -32.05 24.06 -7.92
CA GLU A 447 -30.90 24.66 -8.60
C GLU A 447 -30.45 26.00 -7.97
N GLU A 448 -31.38 26.83 -7.51
CA GLU A 448 -31.09 28.10 -6.84
C GLU A 448 -30.42 27.87 -5.48
N GLN A 449 -30.92 26.91 -4.70
CA GLN A 449 -30.33 26.54 -3.41
C GLN A 449 -28.95 25.87 -3.57
N LEU A 450 -28.75 25.07 -4.62
CA LEU A 450 -27.44 24.52 -4.96
C LEU A 450 -26.44 25.62 -5.33
N ALA A 451 -26.88 26.68 -6.03
CA ALA A 451 -26.02 27.82 -6.32
C ALA A 451 -25.59 28.54 -5.03
N GLU A 452 -26.49 28.71 -4.05
CA GLU A 452 -26.15 29.26 -2.73
C GLU A 452 -25.17 28.36 -1.96
N VAL A 453 -25.35 27.04 -1.98
CA VAL A 453 -24.39 26.08 -1.42
C VAL A 453 -23.00 26.25 -2.05
N GLU A 454 -22.94 26.47 -3.36
CA GLU A 454 -21.67 26.72 -4.07
C GLU A 454 -21.05 28.08 -3.71
N GLU A 455 -21.84 29.10 -3.37
CA GLU A 455 -21.31 30.35 -2.80
C GLU A 455 -20.69 30.12 -1.40
N ILE A 456 -21.34 29.34 -0.54
CA ILE A 456 -20.80 28.95 0.76
C ILE A 456 -19.50 28.15 0.57
N ARG A 457 -19.47 27.20 -0.37
CA ARG A 457 -18.29 26.42 -0.73
C ARG A 457 -17.15 27.31 -1.23
N ALA A 458 -17.44 28.27 -2.10
CA ALA A 458 -16.44 29.19 -2.64
C ALA A 458 -15.82 30.05 -1.52
N ALA A 459 -16.63 30.56 -0.59
CA ALA A 459 -16.15 31.31 0.57
C ALA A 459 -15.30 30.45 1.53
N ALA A 460 -15.66 29.18 1.70
CA ALA A 460 -14.85 28.22 2.46
C ALA A 460 -13.51 27.93 1.75
N ALA A 461 -13.53 27.71 0.44
CA ALA A 461 -12.34 27.48 -0.36
C ALA A 461 -11.38 28.69 -0.37
N GLU A 462 -11.90 29.92 -0.37
CA GLU A 462 -11.09 31.14 -0.26
C GLU A 462 -10.29 31.18 1.06
N LYS A 463 -10.93 30.79 2.18
CA LYS A 463 -10.26 30.67 3.48
C LYS A 463 -9.18 29.59 3.50
N LEU A 464 -9.34 28.56 2.67
CA LEU A 464 -8.37 27.47 2.52
C LEU A 464 -7.27 27.76 1.50
N ALA A 465 -7.37 28.82 0.70
CA ALA A 465 -6.45 29.07 -0.40
C ALA A 465 -4.98 29.11 0.04
N SER A 466 -4.70 29.73 1.19
CA SER A 466 -3.34 29.73 1.75
C SER A 466 -2.87 28.35 2.19
N ALA A 467 -3.74 27.56 2.83
CA ALA A 467 -3.39 26.21 3.28
C ALA A 467 -3.18 25.28 2.08
N LYS A 468 -4.03 25.39 1.05
CA LYS A 468 -3.90 24.69 -0.22
C LYS A 468 -2.58 25.03 -0.91
N GLN A 469 -2.26 26.33 -1.00
CA GLN A 469 -1.00 26.78 -1.59
C GLN A 469 0.22 26.26 -0.80
N THR A 470 0.15 26.22 0.54
CA THR A 470 1.22 25.64 1.36
C THR A 470 1.40 24.16 1.08
N MET A 471 0.32 23.38 1.00
CA MET A 471 0.36 21.97 0.64
C MET A 471 0.95 21.76 -0.76
N GLU A 472 0.43 22.47 -1.76
CA GLU A 472 0.90 22.37 -3.15
C GLU A 472 2.39 22.72 -3.27
N ASN A 473 2.86 23.77 -2.58
CA ASN A 473 4.28 24.13 -2.56
C ASN A 473 5.14 23.05 -1.89
N ALA A 474 4.67 22.45 -0.79
CA ALA A 474 5.40 21.40 -0.10
C ALA A 474 5.50 20.12 -0.95
N ILE A 475 4.42 19.74 -1.63
CA ILE A 475 4.41 18.60 -2.56
C ILE A 475 5.35 18.88 -3.74
N ALA A 476 5.31 20.08 -4.32
CA ALA A 476 6.20 20.46 -5.43
C ALA A 476 7.68 20.47 -5.02
N GLN A 477 8.00 20.93 -3.81
CA GLN A 477 9.35 20.86 -3.26
C GLN A 477 9.80 19.41 -3.06
N ALA A 478 8.93 18.56 -2.48
CA ALA A 478 9.23 17.15 -2.29
C ALA A 478 9.45 16.41 -3.62
N GLU A 479 8.69 16.77 -4.66
CA GLU A 479 8.90 16.26 -6.01
C GLU A 479 10.28 16.68 -6.55
N GLU A 480 10.65 17.96 -6.45
CA GLU A 480 11.97 18.44 -6.91
C GLU A 480 13.11 17.70 -6.20
N GLU A 481 13.00 17.53 -4.87
CA GLU A 481 13.98 16.82 -4.05
C GLU A 481 14.07 15.34 -4.45
N ALA A 482 12.93 14.66 -4.67
CA ALA A 482 12.90 13.25 -5.07
C ALA A 482 13.49 13.03 -6.47
N ARG A 483 13.17 13.90 -7.43
CA ARG A 483 13.75 13.85 -8.78
C ARG A 483 15.25 14.08 -8.75
N ALA A 484 15.72 15.08 -8.00
CA ALA A 484 17.15 15.35 -7.86
C ALA A 484 17.89 14.18 -7.18
N TYR A 485 17.25 13.55 -6.20
CA TYR A 485 17.79 12.40 -5.50
C TYR A 485 17.95 11.18 -6.42
N LEU A 486 16.90 10.80 -7.16
CA LEU A 486 16.96 9.68 -8.09
C LEU A 486 17.97 9.92 -9.22
N GLU A 487 18.04 11.14 -9.75
CA GLU A 487 19.05 11.52 -10.74
C GLU A 487 20.47 11.36 -10.17
N GLN A 488 20.70 11.84 -8.95
CA GLN A 488 22.01 11.71 -8.29
C GLN A 488 22.40 10.23 -8.06
N LEU A 489 21.47 9.38 -7.62
CA LEU A 489 21.72 7.95 -7.45
C LEU A 489 22.04 7.29 -8.79
N ARG A 490 21.29 7.64 -9.83
CA ARG A 490 21.50 7.16 -11.19
C ARG A 490 22.87 7.56 -11.73
N GLU A 491 23.25 8.84 -11.64
CA GLU A 491 24.56 9.34 -12.03
C GLU A 491 25.69 8.65 -11.26
N LYS A 492 25.52 8.43 -9.95
CA LYS A 492 26.50 7.70 -9.12
C LYS A 492 26.73 6.29 -9.66
N ARG A 493 25.66 5.57 -10.04
CA ARG A 493 25.74 4.23 -10.63
C ARG A 493 26.40 4.25 -12.01
N GLU A 494 26.04 5.20 -12.88
CA GLU A 494 26.66 5.36 -14.20
C GLU A 494 28.17 5.62 -14.11
N ASN A 495 28.63 6.31 -13.06
CA ASN A 495 30.05 6.56 -12.82
C ASN A 495 30.80 5.36 -12.21
N GLN A 496 30.09 4.35 -11.69
CA GLN A 496 30.65 3.16 -11.04
C GLN A 496 30.62 1.91 -11.92
N ALA A 497 29.75 1.88 -12.94
CA ALA A 497 29.66 0.83 -13.97
C ALA A 497 30.81 0.93 -14.98
#